data_AF-A0AAJ5D0Q7-F1
#
_entry.id   AF-A0AAJ5D0Q7-F1
#
_cell.length_a   1.000
_cell.length_b   1.000
_cell.length_c   1.000
_cell.angle_alpha   90.00
_cell.angle_beta   90.00
_cell.angle_gamma   90.00
#
_symmetry.space_group_name_H-M   'P 1'
#
loop_
_entity.id
_entity.type
_entity.pdbx_description
1 polymer ?
#
loop_
_entity_poly.entity_id
_entity_poly.type
_entity_poly.pdbx_seq_one_letter_code
_entity_poly.pdbx_strand_id
1 'polypeptide(L)' 'MHMLLIEGIDDELMRSIRTRAVIHQRTLEEEALSMLNSLPKHPGFRCLGEAILHFPNVGLDSDFERVN' A
#
# COMPACT_ATOMS: atom_id res chain seq x y z
N MET A 1 -19.47 2.69 14.63
CA MET A 1 -19.25 1.62 13.63
C MET A 1 -19.32 2.26 12.27
N HIS A 2 -18.38 1.98 11.37
CA HIS A 2 -18.39 2.50 10.00
C HIS A 2 -18.65 1.33 9.05
N MET A 3 -19.50 1.57 8.04
CA MET A 3 -19.87 0.58 7.04
C MET A 3 -19.31 1.04 5.70
N LEU A 4 -18.56 0.17 5.02
CA LEU A 4 -18.02 0.42 3.68
C LEU A 4 -18.80 -0.45 2.70
N LEU A 5 -19.43 0.17 1.71
CA LEU A 5 -20.08 -0.54 0.61
C LEU A 5 -19.20 -0.40 -0.63
N ILE A 6 -18.82 -1.52 -1.23
CA ILE A 6 -17.97 -1.58 -2.42
C ILE A 6 -18.85 -1.99 -3.59
N GLU A 7 -19.11 -1.05 -4.50
CA GLU A 7 -19.83 -1.32 -5.75
C GLU A 7 -18.87 -1.70 -6.88
N GLY A 8 -19.37 -2.43 -7.88
CA GLY A 8 -18.59 -2.78 -9.07
C GLY A 8 -17.60 -3.93 -8.91
N ILE A 9 -17.74 -4.75 -7.87
CA ILE A 9 -16.98 -6.00 -7.74
C ILE A 9 -17.44 -6.95 -8.84
N ASP A 10 -16.52 -7.37 -9.71
CA ASP A 10 -16.79 -8.38 -10.72
C ASP A 10 -16.99 -9.77 -10.09
N ASP A 11 -17.65 -10.66 -10.83
CA ASP A 11 -17.97 -12.02 -10.36
C ASP A 11 -16.72 -12.85 -10.07
N GLU A 12 -15.61 -12.59 -10.76
CA GLU A 12 -14.36 -13.32 -10.61
C GLU A 12 -13.69 -12.99 -9.28
N LEU A 13 -13.60 -11.69 -8.97
CA LEU A 13 -13.11 -11.16 -7.71
C LEU A 13 -13.97 -11.64 -6.54
N MET A 14 -15.30 -11.60 -6.67
CA MET A 14 -16.20 -12.11 -5.64
C MET A 14 -16.01 -13.61 -5.37
N ARG A 15 -15.77 -14.41 -6.41
CA ARG A 15 -15.45 -15.85 -6.27
C ARG A 15 -14.09 -16.08 -5.63
N SER A 16 -13.09 -15.27 -5.99
CA SER A 16 -11.74 -15.34 -5.40
C SER A 16 -11.78 -15.06 -3.89
N ILE A 17 -12.44 -13.97 -3.48
CA ILE A 17 -12.59 -13.60 -2.06
C ILE A 17 -13.33 -14.70 -1.30
N ARG A 18 -14.42 -15.25 -1.86
CA ARG A 18 -15.18 -16.34 -1.22
C ARG A 18 -14.35 -17.60 -1.04
N THR A 19 -13.60 -18.01 -2.06
CA THR A 19 -12.72 -19.19 -2.00
C THR A 19 -11.68 -19.02 -0.90
N ARG A 20 -11.09 -17.82 -0.83
CA ARG A 20 -10.10 -17.49 0.18
C ARG A 20 -10.68 -17.44 1.59
N ALA A 21 -11.90 -16.92 1.76
CA ALA A 21 -12.60 -16.93 3.04
C ALA A 21 -12.85 -18.35 3.56
N VAL A 22 -13.21 -19.30 2.68
CA VAL A 22 -13.35 -20.73 3.03
C VAL A 22 -12.03 -21.32 3.50
N ILE A 23 -10.92 -21.04 2.80
CA ILE A 23 -9.58 -21.52 3.17
C ILE A 23 -9.18 -21.02 4.56
N HIS A 24 -9.45 -19.75 4.87
CA HIS A 24 -9.12 -19.15 6.16
C HIS A 24 -10.17 -19.36 7.26
N GLN A 25 -11.26 -20.09 6.96
CA GLN A 25 -12.39 -20.33 7.89
C GLN A 25 -12.98 -19.02 8.43
N ARG A 26 -13.09 -18.01 7.57
CA ARG A 26 -13.60 -16.67 7.89
C ARG A 26 -14.86 -16.38 7.10
N THR A 27 -15.64 -15.43 7.59
CA THR A 27 -16.71 -14.83 6.80
C THR A 27 -16.12 -14.00 5.67
N LEU A 28 -16.93 -13.71 4.64
CA LEU A 28 -16.53 -12.88 3.51
C LEU A 28 -16.07 -11.49 3.98
N GLU A 29 -16.78 -10.90 4.94
CA GLU A 29 -16.48 -9.59 5.50
C GLU A 29 -15.16 -9.60 6.28
N GLU A 30 -14.94 -10.59 7.15
CA GLU A 30 -13.69 -10.74 7.90
C GLU A 30 -12.48 -10.92 6.98
N GLU A 31 -12.63 -11.68 5.89
CA GLU A 31 -11.55 -11.86 4.93
C GLU A 31 -11.29 -10.59 4.13
N ALA A 32 -12.33 -9.88 3.68
CA ALA A 32 -12.18 -8.57 3.04
C ALA A 32 -11.50 -7.55 3.97
N LEU A 33 -11.91 -7.50 5.24
CA LEU A 33 -11.27 -6.67 6.27
C LEU A 33 -9.82 -7.08 6.52
N SER A 34 -9.52 -8.38 6.52
CA SER A 34 -8.15 -8.88 6.65
C SER A 34 -7.28 -8.44 5.48
N MET A 35 -7.82 -8.47 4.25
CA MET A 35 -7.11 -7.97 3.07
C MET A 35 -6.85 -6.47 3.18
N LEU A 36 -7.87 -5.68 3.52
CA LEU A 36 -7.72 -4.23 3.70
C LEU A 36 -6.72 -3.89 4.81
N ASN A 37 -6.68 -4.65 5.90
CA ASN A 37 -5.69 -4.47 6.98
C ASN A 37 -4.28 -4.92 6.60
N SER A 38 -4.15 -5.85 5.65
CA SER A 38 -2.84 -6.27 5.12
C SER A 38 -2.23 -5.25 4.18
N LEU A 39 -3.05 -4.35 3.61
CA LEU A 39 -2.54 -3.25 2.82
C LEU A 39 -1.73 -2.29 3.71
N PRO A 40 -0.60 -1.76 3.21
CA PRO A 40 0.16 -0.75 3.93
C PRO A 40 -0.76 0.42 4.29
N LYS A 41 -0.99 0.63 5.59
CA LYS A 41 -1.82 1.74 6.10
C LYS A 41 -1.22 3.11 5.82
N HIS A 42 0.05 3.13 5.44
CA HIS A 42 0.78 4.32 5.05
C HIS A 42 1.14 4.12 3.58
N PRO A 43 0.83 5.06 2.68
CA PRO A 43 1.54 5.07 1.42
C PRO A 43 3.03 5.12 1.76
N GLY A 44 3.86 4.37 1.03
CA GLY A 44 5.32 4.32 1.25
C GLY A 44 6.05 5.65 1.01
N PHE A 45 5.36 6.78 1.12
CA PHE A 45 5.99 8.08 1.24
C PHE A 45 6.67 8.13 2.60
N ARG A 46 8.00 7.95 2.56
CA ARG A 46 8.87 8.53 3.57
C ARG A 46 8.42 9.97 3.78
N CYS A 47 8.24 10.38 5.03
CA CYS A 47 8.03 11.81 5.30
C CYS A 47 9.21 12.60 4.71
N LEU A 48 9.03 13.89 4.38
CA LEU A 48 10.09 14.67 3.72
C LEU A 48 11.43 14.56 4.46
N GLY A 49 11.40 14.54 5.80
CA GLY A 49 12.59 14.31 6.63
C GLY A 49 13.24 12.94 6.44
N GLU A 50 12.48 11.85 6.44
CA GLU A 50 13.00 10.51 6.13
C GLU A 50 13.51 10.40 4.70
N ALA A 51 12.84 11.05 3.74
CA ALA A 51 13.31 11.09 2.37
C ALA A 51 14.68 11.77 2.28
N ILE A 52 14.85 12.93 2.94
CA ILE A 52 16.13 13.68 3.03
C ILE A 52 17.23 12.84 3.67
N LEU A 53 16.96 12.16 4.79
CA LEU A 53 17.95 11.30 5.47
C LEU A 53 18.43 10.12 4.60
N HIS A 54 17.60 9.69 3.65
CA HIS A 54 17.92 8.60 2.73
C HIS A 54 18.42 9.08 1.36
N PHE A 55 18.71 10.37 1.18
CA PHE A 55 19.36 10.82 -0.06
C PHE A 55 20.70 10.10 -0.21
N PRO A 56 20.97 9.48 -1.37
CA PRO A 56 22.29 8.93 -1.64
C PRO A 56 23.30 10.07 -1.66
N ASN A 57 24.56 9.77 -1.34
CA ASN A 57 25.64 10.72 -1.56
C ASN A 57 25.79 10.96 -3.07
N VAL A 58 25.41 12.15 -3.55
CA VAL A 58 25.33 12.51 -4.98
C VAL A 58 26.59 13.20 -5.51
N GLY A 59 27.66 13.26 -4.74
CA GLY A 59 28.90 13.95 -5.10
C GLY A 59 29.18 15.15 -4.21
N LEU A 60 30.24 15.88 -4.52
CA LEU A 60 30.63 17.10 -3.83
C LEU A 60 30.07 18.31 -4.58
N ASP A 61 29.90 19.44 -3.88
CA ASP A 61 29.46 20.69 -4.52
C ASP A 61 30.36 21.09 -5.70
N SER A 62 31.65 20.73 -5.65
CA SER A 62 32.63 20.92 -6.73
C SER A 62 32.26 20.19 -8.03
N ASP A 63 31.54 19.07 -7.96
CA ASP A 63 31.09 18.31 -9.14
C ASP A 63 30.01 19.07 -9.92
N PHE A 64 29.36 20.06 -9.28
CA PHE A 64 28.29 20.87 -9.84
C PHE A 64 28.69 22.34 -10.06
N GLU A 65 29.96 22.69 -9.82
CA GLU A 65 30.45 24.03 -10.11
C GLU A 65 30.37 24.32 -11.62
N ARG A 66 29.76 25.46 -11.95
CA ARG A 66 29.65 25.90 -13.34
C ARG A 66 31.02 26.37 -13.80
N VAL A 67 31.67 25.58 -14.66
CA VAL A 67 32.76 26.05 -15.51
C VAL A 67 32.18 26.98 -16.58
N ASN A 68 32.20 28.28 -16.29
CA ASN A 68 31.96 29.35 -17.27
C ASN A 68 33.28 29.77 -17.93
#